data_AF-A0A946QWS5-F1
#
_entry.id   AF-A0A946QWS5-F1
#
_cell.length_a   1.000
_cell.length_b   1.000
_cell.length_c   1.000
_cell.angle_alpha   90.00
_cell.angle_beta   90.00
_cell.angle_gamma   90.00
#
_symmetry.space_group_name_H-M   'P 1'
#
loop_
_entity.id
_entity.type
_entity.pdbx_description
1 polymer ?
#
loop_
_entity_poly.entity_id
_entity_poly.type
_entity_poly.pdbx_seq_one_letter_code
_entity_poly.pdbx_strand_id
1 'polypeptide(L)' 'DGFSVIFHQESFKSIGLSTLQSRACAGLAEGTIIFCLPGSNGAVKDGWDKVISAQLDSRHRPCNMIDLMPRFGES' A
#
# COMPACT_ATOMS: atom_id res chain seq x y z
N ASP A 1 -2.39 -5.93 8.13
CA ASP A 1 -0.95 -6.24 7.98
C ASP A 1 -0.46 -6.61 6.58
N GLY A 2 -1.31 -6.70 5.54
CA GLY A 2 -0.81 -7.03 4.19
C GLY A 2 0.07 -5.93 3.55
N PHE A 3 -0.34 -4.67 3.68
CA PHE A 3 0.35 -3.55 3.06
C PHE A 3 1.78 -3.33 3.59
N SER A 4 1.96 -3.34 4.92
CA SER A 4 3.26 -3.13 5.57
C SER A 4 4.27 -4.18 5.08
N VAL A 5 3.89 -5.45 5.06
CA VAL A 5 4.74 -6.56 4.60
C VAL A 5 5.17 -6.37 3.16
N ILE A 6 4.22 -6.12 2.24
CA ILE A 6 4.53 -5.94 0.81
C ILE A 6 5.37 -4.69 0.58
N PHE A 7 5.05 -3.57 1.24
CA PHE A 7 5.85 -2.35 1.15
C PHE A 7 7.29 -2.59 1.62
N HIS A 8 7.49 -3.28 2.74
CA HIS A 8 8.83 -3.57 3.24
C HIS A 8 9.60 -4.53 2.33
N GLN A 9 8.92 -5.50 1.71
CA GLN A 9 9.52 -6.41 0.72
C GLN A 9 9.99 -5.66 -0.53
N GLU A 10 9.17 -4.75 -1.08
CA GLU A 10 9.57 -3.94 -2.24
C GLU A 10 10.64 -2.91 -1.88
N SER A 11 10.54 -2.27 -0.72
CA SER A 11 11.55 -1.33 -0.22
C SER A 11 12.89 -2.03 0.05
N PHE A 12 12.89 -3.28 0.50
CA PHE A 12 14.14 -4.03 0.71
C PHE A 12 14.91 -4.21 -0.60
N LYS A 13 14.22 -4.39 -1.74
CA LYS A 13 14.87 -4.47 -3.06
C LYS A 13 15.53 -3.14 -3.46
N SER A 14 14.98 -2.01 -3.03
CA SER A 14 15.48 -0.68 -3.36
C SER A 14 16.57 -0.17 -2.41
N ILE A 15 16.36 -0.31 -1.09
CA ILE A 15 17.17 0.32 -0.02
C ILE A 15 17.71 -0.68 1.01
N GLY A 16 17.50 -1.98 0.80
CA GLY A 16 17.99 -3.02 1.69
C GLY A 16 17.43 -2.90 3.11
N LEU A 17 18.31 -3.13 4.10
CA LEU A 17 17.95 -3.11 5.52
C LEU A 17 17.45 -1.76 6.03
N SER A 18 17.67 -0.66 5.31
CA SER A 18 17.12 0.66 5.67
C SER A 18 15.59 0.67 5.72
N THR A 19 14.93 -0.29 5.07
CA THR A 19 13.47 -0.51 5.18
C THR A 19 13.01 -0.70 6.64
N LEU A 20 13.86 -1.24 7.52
CA LEU A 20 13.56 -1.46 8.94
C LEU A 20 13.24 -0.17 9.71
N GLN A 21 13.72 0.98 9.23
CA GLN A 21 13.47 2.28 9.87
C GLN A 21 12.10 2.88 9.49
N SER A 22 11.42 2.28 8.51
CA SER A 22 10.09 2.73 8.08
C SER A 22 9.00 2.08 8.91
N ARG A 23 7.88 2.79 9.09
CA ARG A 23 6.65 2.28 9.75
C ARG A 23 5.45 2.44 8.82
N ALA A 24 5.62 2.00 7.57
CA ALA A 24 4.57 2.12 6.58
C ALA A 24 3.39 1.21 6.97
N CYS A 25 2.18 1.74 6.97
CA CYS A 25 0.98 1.02 7.34
C CYS A 25 -0.20 1.46 6.49
N ALA A 26 -1.27 0.68 6.51
CA ALA A 26 -2.51 1.04 5.86
C ALA A 26 -3.69 0.55 6.70
N GLY A 27 -4.81 1.24 6.60
CA GLY A 27 -6.03 0.93 7.32
C GLY A 27 -7.26 1.49 6.62
N LEU A 28 -8.41 1.17 7.19
CA LEU A 28 -9.71 1.66 6.74
C LEU A 28 -10.33 2.48 7.87
N ALA A 29 -10.83 3.67 7.55
CA ALA A 29 -11.55 4.52 8.49
C ALA A 29 -12.77 5.10 7.77
N GLU A 30 -13.97 4.85 8.30
CA GLU A 30 -15.25 5.35 7.75
C GLU A 30 -15.40 5.09 6.25
N GLY A 31 -15.11 3.86 5.80
CA GLY A 31 -15.17 3.49 4.39
C GLY A 31 -14.03 4.05 3.51
N THR A 32 -13.11 4.82 4.08
CA THR A 32 -11.97 5.41 3.38
C THR A 32 -10.70 4.62 3.66
N ILE A 33 -10.03 4.17 2.61
CA ILE A 33 -8.72 3.54 2.73
C ILE A 33 -7.62 4.59 2.90
N ILE A 34 -6.73 4.37 3.85
CA ILE A 34 -5.64 5.27 4.21
C ILE A 34 -4.33 4.51 4.12
N PHE A 35 -3.37 5.06 3.37
CA PHE A 35 -2.00 4.56 3.27
C PHE A 35 -1.04 5.56 3.90
N CYS A 36 -0.27 5.12 4.89
CA CYS A 36 0.75 5.90 5.56
C CYS A 36 2.12 5.51 5.01
N LEU A 37 2.75 6.42 4.26
CA LEU A 37 4.05 6.22 3.63
C LEU A 37 5.17 7.02 4.35
N PRO A 38 6.43 6.58 4.26
CA PRO A 38 7.56 7.37 4.75
C PRO A 38 7.74 8.66 3.94
N GLY A 39 8.31 9.71 4.56
CA GLY A 39 8.45 11.03 3.92
C GLY A 39 9.48 11.13 2.78
N SER A 40 10.22 10.08 2.48
CA SER A 40 11.19 10.07 1.37
C SER A 40 10.46 9.97 0.03
N ASN A 41 10.85 10.81 -0.94
CA ASN A 41 10.31 10.76 -2.30
C ASN A 41 10.46 9.37 -2.95
N GLY A 42 11.57 8.67 -2.68
CA GLY A 42 11.78 7.32 -3.18
C GLY A 42 10.81 6.30 -2.58
N ALA A 43 10.53 6.42 -1.28
CA ALA A 43 9.57 5.56 -0.59
C ALA A 43 8.13 5.80 -1.06
N VAL A 44 7.76 7.06 -1.30
CA VAL A 44 6.44 7.41 -1.86
C VAL A 44 6.28 6.85 -3.28
N LYS A 45 7.31 7.01 -4.12
CA LYS A 45 7.32 6.48 -5.48
C LYS A 45 7.21 4.95 -5.48
N ASP A 46 7.99 4.26 -4.66
CA ASP A 46 7.93 2.79 -4.54
C ASP A 46 6.57 2.31 -4.02
N GLY A 47 6.02 2.97 -2.99
CA GLY A 47 4.69 2.65 -2.47
C GLY A 47 3.59 2.80 -3.52
N TRP A 48 3.64 3.87 -4.33
CA TRP A 48 2.68 4.09 -5.40
C TRP A 48 2.85 3.10 -6.56
N ASP A 49 4.04 3.08 -7.17
CA ASP A 49 4.28 2.36 -8.43
C ASP A 49 4.25 0.84 -8.26
N LYS A 50 4.72 0.33 -7.10
CA LYS A 50 4.91 -1.12 -6.90
C LYS A 50 3.78 -1.77 -6.10
N VAL A 51 2.95 -1.00 -5.40
CA VAL A 51 1.96 -1.54 -4.46
C VAL A 51 0.57 -0.95 -4.69
N ILE A 52 0.41 0.36 -4.47
CA ILE A 52 -0.91 1.00 -4.37
C ILE A 52 -1.60 1.09 -5.73
N SER A 53 -0.88 1.51 -6.78
CA SER A 53 -1.47 1.76 -8.11
C SER A 53 -2.14 0.52 -8.70
N ALA A 54 -1.54 -0.66 -8.55
CA ALA A 54 -2.12 -1.91 -9.00
C ALA A 54 -3.43 -2.24 -8.27
N GLN A 55 -3.54 -1.94 -6.97
CA GLN A 55 -4.77 -2.20 -6.22
C GLN A 55 -5.87 -1.15 -6.48
N LEU A 56 -5.51 0.04 -6.94
CA LEU A 56 -6.45 1.10 -7.35
C LEU A 56 -6.77 1.08 -8.86
N ASP A 57 -6.29 0.08 -9.60
CA ASP A 57 -6.65 -0.15 -10.99
C ASP A 57 -7.72 -1.24 -11.08
N SER A 58 -8.93 -0.89 -11.56
CA SER A 58 -10.04 -1.84 -11.73
C SER A 58 -9.76 -2.95 -12.75
N ARG A 59 -8.72 -2.82 -13.56
CA ARG A 59 -8.30 -3.86 -14.52
C ARG A 59 -7.40 -4.91 -13.88
N HIS A 60 -6.90 -4.65 -12.66
CA HIS A 60 -6.02 -5.57 -11.96
C HIS A 60 -6.77 -6.83 -11.51
N ARG A 61 -6.16 -7.99 -11.76
CA ARG A 61 -6.70 -9.33 -11.52
C ARG A 61 -5.70 -10.15 -10.70
N PRO A 62 -6.13 -11.13 -9.89
CA PRO A 62 -7.49 -11.67 -9.79
C PRO A 62 -8.46 -10.84 -8.94
N CYS A 63 -7.96 -9.88 -8.16
CA CYS A 63 -8.74 -8.99 -7.33
C CYS A 63 -8.04 -7.63 -7.18
N ASN A 64 -8.81 -6.58 -6.91
CA ASN A 64 -8.32 -5.23 -6.64
C ASN A 64 -9.19 -4.57 -5.55
N MET A 65 -8.75 -3.42 -5.03
CA MET A 65 -9.48 -2.71 -3.99
C MET A 65 -10.70 -1.97 -4.53
N ILE A 66 -10.69 -1.51 -5.79
CA ILE A 66 -11.82 -0.80 -6.41
C ILE A 66 -13.10 -1.65 -6.35
N ASP A 67 -13.00 -2.94 -6.67
CA ASP A 67 -14.13 -3.88 -6.62
C ASP A 67 -14.62 -4.12 -5.18
N LEU A 68 -13.76 -3.89 -4.18
CA LEU A 68 -14.06 -4.04 -2.76
C LEU A 68 -14.56 -2.75 -2.10
N MET A 69 -14.29 -1.57 -2.69
CA MET A 69 -14.64 -0.26 -2.13
C MET A 69 -16.10 -0.12 -1.70
N PRO A 70 -17.11 -0.62 -2.44
CA PRO A 70 -18.51 -0.54 -2.01
C PRO A 70 -18.79 -1.19 -0.64
N ARG A 71 -17.93 -2.12 -0.22
CA ARG A 71 -18.08 -2.89 1.03
C ARG A 71 -17.27 -2.34 2.19
N PHE A 72 -16.48 -1.29 1.98
CA PHE A 72 -15.62 -0.72 3.01
C PHE A 72 -16.41 -0.05 4.15
N GLY A 73 -17.65 0.37 3.91
CA GLY A 73 -18.53 0.90 4.97
C GLY A 73 -19.23 -0.16 5.82
N GLU A 74 -19.08 -1.45 5.50
CA GLU A 74 -19.70 -2.56 6.23
C GLU A 74 -18.87 -3.02 7.44
N SER A 75 -17.72 -2.39 7.70
CA SER A 75 -16.70 -2.80 8.69
C SER A 75 -16.79 -2.04 10.00
#